data_AF-A0A7J4XCF6-F1
#
_entry.id   AF-A0A7J4XCF6-F1
#
_cell.length_a   1.000
_cell.length_b   1.000
_cell.length_c   1.000
_cell.angle_alpha   90.00
_cell.angle_beta   90.00
_cell.angle_gamma   90.00
#
_symmetry.space_group_name_H-M   'P 1'
#
loop_
_entity.id
_entity.type
_entity.pdbx_description
1 polymer ?
#
loop_
_entity_poly.entity_id
_entity_poly.type
_entity_poly.pdbx_seq_one_letter_code
_entity_poly.pdbx_strand_id
1 'polypeptide(L)'
;MNKILIFPEPFRIKNPTCDEQNSYLIPLWMDESAMNGIDSFVEVNTLQEADYGKEIRRIITEHNPNWVIALGESATACINLYRQKKILVNPTVTFNNLNNVPEYARQHTFGFFSALPKQEKSYELFQTVYPNTAWYLNVSKLRLIDIKDVVLEIVNSII
;
A
#
# COMPACT_ATOMS: atom_id res chain seq x y z
N MET A 1 -14.63 -14.89 5.72
CA MET A 1 -13.24 -14.39 5.74
C MET A 1 -13.13 -13.29 4.71
N ASN A 2 -12.59 -12.13 5.09
CA ASN A 2 -12.26 -11.09 4.13
C ASN A 2 -11.16 -11.61 3.21
N LYS A 3 -11.31 -11.46 1.90
CA LYS A 3 -10.24 -11.75 0.93
C LYS A 3 -9.35 -10.51 0.80
N ILE A 4 -8.09 -10.64 1.17
CA ILE A 4 -7.12 -9.56 1.23
C ILE A 4 -6.00 -9.88 0.24
N LEU A 5 -5.52 -8.88 -0.49
CA LEU A 5 -4.30 -8.99 -1.28
C LEU A 5 -3.29 -7.95 -0.81
N ILE A 6 -2.06 -8.39 -0.60
CA ILE A 6 -0.98 -7.55 -0.13
C ILE A 6 0.01 -7.34 -1.29
N PHE A 7 0.17 -6.09 -1.71
CA PHE A 7 1.11 -5.67 -2.75
C PHE A 7 2.28 -4.93 -2.09
N PRO A 8 3.39 -5.64 -1.79
CA PRO A 8 4.58 -4.99 -1.25
C PRO A 8 5.16 -3.96 -2.23
N GLU A 9 6.08 -3.12 -1.75
CA GLU A 9 6.83 -2.22 -2.62
C GLU A 9 7.70 -3.07 -3.57
N PRO A 10 7.75 -2.78 -4.88
CA PRO A 10 8.60 -3.53 -5.80
C PRO A 10 10.07 -3.12 -5.65
N PHE A 11 10.96 -4.06 -5.90
CA PHE A 11 12.40 -3.83 -5.96
C PHE A 11 12.82 -3.52 -7.40
N ARG A 12 13.26 -2.27 -7.64
CA ARG A 12 13.56 -1.76 -8.99
C ARG A 12 15.05 -1.56 -9.29
N ILE A 13 15.94 -1.89 -8.35
CA ILE A 13 17.39 -1.71 -8.55
C ILE A 13 17.89 -2.77 -9.52
N LYS A 14 18.44 -2.33 -10.66
CA LYS A 14 19.08 -3.21 -11.66
C LYS A 14 20.48 -3.57 -11.18
N ASN A 15 20.82 -4.86 -11.21
CA ASN A 15 22.10 -5.40 -10.74
C ASN A 15 22.45 -4.98 -9.31
N PRO A 16 21.60 -5.32 -8.33
CA PRO A 16 21.78 -4.88 -6.96
C PRO A 16 23.01 -5.54 -6.31
N THR A 17 23.61 -4.81 -5.38
CA THR A 17 24.55 -5.37 -4.40
C THR A 17 23.81 -6.30 -3.43
N CYS A 18 24.56 -7.17 -2.74
CA CYS A 18 23.98 -8.01 -1.67
C CYS A 18 23.33 -7.16 -0.57
N ASP A 19 23.93 -6.02 -0.23
CA ASP A 19 23.40 -5.10 0.78
C ASP A 19 22.06 -4.49 0.33
N GLU A 20 21.95 -4.08 -0.94
CA GLU A 20 20.69 -3.58 -1.50
C GLU A 20 19.60 -4.66 -1.53
N GLN A 21 19.95 -5.90 -1.91
CA GLN A 21 19.02 -7.03 -1.85
C GLN A 21 18.53 -7.29 -0.42
N ASN A 22 19.45 -7.33 0.54
CA ASN A 22 19.13 -7.56 1.95
C ASN A 22 18.28 -6.44 2.54
N SER A 23 18.57 -5.18 2.16
CA SER A 23 17.79 -4.00 2.55
C SER A 23 16.32 -4.04 2.07
N TYR A 24 16.04 -4.88 1.08
CA TYR A 24 14.70 -5.12 0.55
C TYR A 24 14.06 -6.39 1.12
N LEU A 25 14.77 -7.52 1.05
CA LEU A 25 14.24 -8.84 1.40
C LEU A 25 13.97 -8.99 2.89
N ILE A 26 14.88 -8.52 3.75
CA ILE A 26 14.73 -8.69 5.20
C ILE A 26 13.46 -7.98 5.71
N PRO A 27 13.21 -6.69 5.37
CA PRO A 27 11.95 -6.05 5.75
C PRO A 27 10.71 -6.67 5.12
N LEU A 28 10.79 -7.18 3.88
CA LEU A 28 9.68 -7.89 3.24
C LEU A 28 9.29 -9.15 4.04
N TRP A 29 10.27 -9.97 4.43
CA TRP A 29 10.02 -11.15 5.25
C TRP A 29 9.48 -10.82 6.64
N MET A 30 9.92 -9.70 7.24
CA MET A 30 9.35 -9.22 8.49
C MET A 30 7.88 -8.83 8.33
N ASP A 31 7.53 -8.13 7.23
CA ASP A 31 6.14 -7.77 6.93
C ASP A 31 5.29 -9.02 6.66
N GLU A 32 5.80 -10.00 5.90
CA GLU A 32 5.13 -11.28 5.64
C GLU A 32 4.89 -12.07 6.92
N SER A 33 5.90 -12.18 7.78
CA SER A 33 5.79 -12.84 9.08
C SER A 33 4.81 -12.13 10.01
N ALA A 34 4.85 -10.80 10.04
CA ALA A 34 3.95 -9.97 10.82
C ALA A 34 2.49 -10.13 10.38
N MET A 35 2.26 -10.21 9.07
CA MET A 35 0.93 -10.34 8.47
C MET A 35 0.47 -11.78 8.26
N ASN A 36 1.16 -12.74 8.87
CA ASN A 36 0.81 -14.15 8.75
C ASN A 36 -0.65 -14.40 9.17
N GLY A 37 -1.39 -15.11 8.32
CA GLY A 37 -2.80 -15.45 8.53
C GLY A 37 -3.82 -14.45 7.99
N ILE A 38 -3.38 -13.36 7.32
CA ILE A 38 -4.24 -12.28 6.83
C ILE A 38 -4.34 -12.25 5.28
N ASP A 39 -4.01 -13.37 4.60
CA ASP A 39 -3.94 -13.62 3.14
C ASP A 39 -2.60 -13.32 2.42
N SER A 40 -2.62 -13.33 1.09
CA SER A 40 -1.49 -13.59 0.20
C SER A 40 -0.73 -12.33 -0.24
N PHE A 41 0.59 -12.42 -0.14
CA PHE A 41 1.50 -11.47 -0.75
C PHE A 41 1.62 -11.74 -2.25
N VAL A 42 1.46 -10.70 -3.05
CA VAL A 42 1.63 -10.75 -4.51
C VAL A 42 3.11 -10.60 -4.84
N GLU A 43 3.61 -11.45 -5.74
CA GLU A 43 4.97 -11.36 -6.25
C GLU A 43 5.11 -10.18 -7.24
N VAL A 44 5.18 -8.96 -6.71
CA VAL A 44 5.16 -7.73 -7.51
C VAL A 44 6.39 -7.55 -8.42
N ASN A 45 7.49 -8.24 -8.12
CA ASN A 45 8.74 -8.12 -8.86
C ASN A 45 8.72 -8.86 -10.21
N THR A 46 7.76 -9.75 -10.44
CA THR A 46 7.55 -10.42 -11.74
C THR A 46 6.64 -9.63 -12.67
N LEU A 47 6.00 -8.56 -12.17
CA LEU A 47 5.08 -7.73 -12.95
C LEU A 47 5.85 -6.81 -13.90
N GLN A 48 5.27 -6.62 -15.09
CA GLN A 48 5.85 -5.75 -16.11
C GLN A 48 5.87 -4.29 -15.65
N GLU A 49 7.07 -3.70 -15.54
CA GLU A 49 7.26 -2.33 -15.04
C GLU A 49 6.54 -1.28 -15.92
N ALA A 50 6.61 -1.43 -17.24
CA ALA A 50 6.00 -0.49 -18.19
C ALA A 50 4.47 -0.37 -18.04
N ASP A 51 3.82 -1.42 -17.55
CA ASP A 51 2.37 -1.51 -17.39
C ASP A 51 1.96 -1.83 -15.94
N TYR A 52 2.81 -1.50 -14.97
CA TYR A 52 2.66 -1.96 -13.58
C TYR A 52 1.28 -1.68 -12.96
N GLY A 53 0.75 -0.47 -13.18
CA GLY A 53 -0.59 -0.11 -12.72
C GLY A 53 -1.74 -0.82 -13.44
N LYS A 54 -1.52 -1.35 -14.64
CA LYS A 54 -2.49 -2.22 -15.34
C LYS A 54 -2.40 -3.66 -14.81
N GLU A 55 -1.19 -4.15 -14.55
CA GLU A 55 -0.95 -5.48 -13.98
C GLU A 55 -1.59 -5.63 -12.60
N ILE A 56 -1.42 -4.64 -11.71
CA ILE A 56 -2.10 -4.63 -10.42
C ILE A 56 -3.62 -4.66 -10.58
N ARG A 57 -4.18 -3.85 -11.50
CA ARG A 57 -5.63 -3.83 -11.78
C ARG A 57 -6.13 -5.18 -12.28
N ARG A 58 -5.36 -5.85 -13.14
CA ARG A 58 -5.66 -7.18 -13.67
C ARG A 58 -5.77 -8.19 -12.53
N ILE A 59 -4.76 -8.26 -11.67
CA ILE A 59 -4.73 -9.17 -10.51
C ILE A 59 -5.93 -8.91 -9.58
N ILE A 60 -6.20 -7.64 -9.25
CA ILE A 60 -7.33 -7.26 -8.38
C ILE A 60 -8.68 -7.62 -9.03
N THR A 61 -8.81 -7.49 -10.35
CA THR A 61 -10.04 -7.87 -11.07
C THR A 61 -10.23 -9.39 -11.06
N GLU A 62 -9.16 -10.14 -11.34
CA GLU A 62 -9.17 -11.62 -11.35
C GLU A 62 -9.48 -12.21 -9.98
N HIS A 63 -8.91 -11.62 -8.92
CA HIS A 63 -9.04 -12.15 -7.57
C HIS A 63 -10.23 -11.54 -6.81
N ASN A 64 -10.72 -10.36 -7.21
CA ASN A 64 -11.82 -9.64 -6.58
C ASN A 64 -11.72 -9.59 -5.04
N PRO A 65 -10.61 -9.07 -4.46
CA PRO A 65 -10.46 -9.01 -3.01
C PRO A 65 -11.41 -7.98 -2.39
N ASN A 66 -11.75 -8.16 -1.12
CA ASN A 66 -12.45 -7.16 -0.31
C ASN A 66 -11.51 -6.01 0.09
N TRP A 67 -10.27 -6.36 0.43
CA TRP A 67 -9.23 -5.42 0.85
C TRP A 67 -7.99 -5.52 -0.01
N VAL A 68 -7.39 -4.36 -0.26
CA VAL A 68 -6.07 -4.23 -0.87
C VAL A 68 -5.17 -3.51 0.11
N ILE A 69 -4.06 -4.14 0.48
CA ILE A 69 -3.00 -3.52 1.27
C ILE A 69 -1.84 -3.31 0.31
N ALA A 70 -1.33 -2.10 0.20
CA ALA A 70 -0.28 -1.81 -0.77
C ALA A 70 0.75 -0.82 -0.21
N LEU A 71 2.01 -0.99 -0.63
CA LEU A 71 3.16 -0.22 -0.15
C LEU A 71 3.86 0.52 -1.31
N GLY A 72 4.28 1.76 -1.08
CA GLY A 72 5.14 2.53 -1.99
C GLY A 72 4.56 2.69 -3.40
N GLU A 73 5.28 2.21 -4.41
CA GLU A 73 4.84 2.24 -5.81
C GLU A 73 3.52 1.47 -6.01
N SER A 74 3.36 0.31 -5.36
CA SER A 74 2.10 -0.46 -5.37
C SER A 74 0.96 0.34 -4.77
N ALA A 75 1.21 1.05 -3.67
CA ALA A 75 0.21 1.91 -3.04
C ALA A 75 -0.25 3.02 -3.98
N THR A 76 0.71 3.62 -4.68
CA THR A 76 0.48 4.66 -5.68
C THR A 76 -0.39 4.15 -6.83
N ALA A 77 -0.10 2.95 -7.34
CA ALA A 77 -0.88 2.31 -8.39
C ALA A 77 -2.33 1.99 -7.96
N CYS A 78 -2.56 1.82 -6.66
CA CYS A 78 -3.86 1.46 -6.09
C CYS A 78 -4.77 2.66 -5.74
N ILE A 79 -4.28 3.91 -5.79
CA ILE A 79 -5.06 5.08 -5.31
C ILE A 79 -6.42 5.17 -6.02
N ASN A 80 -6.43 5.06 -7.35
CA ASN A 80 -7.63 5.27 -8.17
C ASN A 80 -8.51 4.00 -8.31
N LEU A 81 -8.35 3.02 -7.43
CA LEU A 81 -9.23 1.85 -7.37
C LEU A 81 -10.41 2.14 -6.44
N TYR A 82 -11.62 2.23 -6.97
CA TYR A 82 -12.77 2.71 -6.17
C TYR A 82 -13.69 1.62 -5.64
N ARG A 83 -13.46 0.35 -6.01
CA ARG A 83 -14.35 -0.77 -5.64
C ARG A 83 -13.87 -1.54 -4.40
N GLN A 84 -12.56 -1.50 -4.13
CA GLN A 84 -11.93 -2.20 -3.01
C GLN A 84 -11.75 -1.24 -1.83
N LYS A 85 -11.87 -1.79 -0.61
CA LYS A 85 -11.35 -1.12 0.59
C LYS A 85 -9.82 -1.18 0.54
N LYS A 86 -9.13 -0.14 1.01
CA LYS A 86 -7.68 -0.02 0.81
C LYS A 86 -6.96 0.46 2.06
N ILE A 87 -5.78 -0.11 2.27
CA ILE A 87 -4.75 0.41 3.16
C ILE A 87 -3.54 0.72 2.29
N LEU A 88 -3.15 1.99 2.22
CA LEU A 88 -2.09 2.49 1.36
C LEU A 88 -0.97 3.05 2.24
N VAL A 89 0.20 2.43 2.20
CA VAL A 89 1.38 2.85 2.97
C VAL A 89 2.37 3.54 2.05
N ASN A 90 2.75 4.76 2.40
CA ASN A 90 3.69 5.62 1.65
C ASN A 90 3.37 5.80 0.14
N PRO A 91 2.11 5.98 -0.29
CA PRO A 91 1.82 6.28 -1.69
C PRO A 91 2.41 7.65 -2.08
N THR A 92 2.92 7.76 -3.31
CA THR A 92 3.21 9.08 -3.90
C THR A 92 1.90 9.64 -4.47
N VAL A 93 1.44 10.78 -3.95
CA VAL A 93 0.13 11.34 -4.29
C VAL A 93 0.30 12.57 -5.17
N THR A 94 -0.52 12.67 -6.20
CA THR A 94 -0.62 13.84 -7.09
C THR A 94 -2.07 14.33 -7.15
N PHE A 95 -2.30 15.57 -7.56
CA PHE A 95 -3.67 16.10 -7.75
C PHE A 95 -4.53 15.23 -8.66
N ASN A 96 -3.95 14.65 -9.72
CA ASN A 96 -4.67 13.75 -10.63
C ASN A 96 -5.18 12.48 -9.93
N ASN A 97 -4.53 12.05 -8.85
CA ASN A 97 -4.99 10.91 -8.06
C ASN A 97 -6.22 11.24 -7.19
N LEU A 98 -6.54 12.53 -7.02
CA LEU A 98 -7.55 13.01 -6.08
C LEU A 98 -8.81 13.56 -6.78
N ASN A 99 -8.82 13.55 -8.11
CA ASN A 99 -9.94 14.04 -8.91
C ASN A 99 -11.10 13.03 -8.94
N ASN A 100 -12.33 13.52 -8.73
CA ASN A 100 -13.57 12.75 -8.86
C ASN A 100 -13.61 11.46 -8.02
N VAL A 101 -12.98 11.45 -6.85
CA VAL A 101 -12.99 10.30 -5.94
C VAL A 101 -14.40 10.11 -5.36
N PRO A 102 -15.07 8.96 -5.59
CA PRO A 102 -16.39 8.68 -5.05
C PRO A 102 -16.41 8.59 -3.52
N GLU A 103 -17.54 8.92 -2.90
CA GLU A 103 -17.69 8.95 -1.44
C GLU A 103 -17.31 7.61 -0.77
N TYR A 104 -17.76 6.48 -1.35
CA TYR A 104 -17.39 5.15 -0.85
C TYR A 104 -15.87 4.95 -0.78
N ALA A 105 -15.14 5.38 -1.81
CA ALA A 105 -13.68 5.25 -1.84
C ALA A 105 -13.01 6.16 -0.81
N ARG A 106 -13.56 7.36 -0.55
CA ARG A 106 -13.05 8.26 0.50
C ARG A 106 -13.12 7.60 1.87
N GLN A 107 -14.29 7.05 2.21
CA GLN A 107 -14.55 6.44 3.52
C GLN A 107 -13.80 5.13 3.74
N HIS A 108 -13.41 4.42 2.67
CA HIS A 108 -12.82 3.08 2.76
C HIS A 108 -11.37 3.01 2.27
N THR A 109 -10.69 4.15 2.17
CA THR A 109 -9.24 4.20 1.90
C THR A 109 -8.54 4.78 3.11
N PHE A 110 -7.58 4.03 3.63
CA PHE A 110 -6.73 4.40 4.77
C PHE A 110 -5.32 4.69 4.26
N GLY A 111 -4.79 5.87 4.58
CA GLY A 111 -3.46 6.31 4.18
C GLY A 111 -2.49 6.38 5.36
N PHE A 112 -1.32 5.78 5.23
CA PHE A 112 -0.29 5.78 6.27
C PHE A 112 1.03 6.29 5.70
N PHE A 113 1.60 7.34 6.30
CA PHE A 113 2.75 8.05 5.74
C PHE A 113 3.91 8.12 6.74
N SER A 114 5.12 7.96 6.23
CA SER A 114 6.38 8.09 6.98
C SER A 114 6.88 9.53 7.04
N ALA A 115 7.95 9.74 7.81
CA ALA A 115 8.58 11.04 8.07
C ALA A 115 9.43 11.59 6.91
N LEU A 116 9.57 10.88 5.78
CA LEU A 116 10.37 11.38 4.66
C LEU A 116 9.71 12.64 4.03
N PRO A 117 10.49 13.65 3.61
CA PRO A 117 9.94 14.88 3.03
C PRO A 117 9.01 14.66 1.81
N LYS A 118 9.26 13.62 1.02
CA LYS A 118 8.37 13.25 -0.11
C LYS A 118 7.01 12.75 0.38
N GLN A 119 6.98 12.07 1.52
CA GLN A 119 5.79 11.48 2.10
C GLN A 119 4.96 12.51 2.87
N GLU A 120 5.61 13.51 3.48
CA GLU A 120 4.92 14.68 4.05
C GLU A 120 4.05 15.38 2.99
N LYS A 121 4.61 15.71 1.82
CA LYS A 121 3.84 16.32 0.72
C LYS A 121 2.69 15.42 0.23
N SER A 122 2.93 14.11 0.19
CA SER A 122 1.90 13.15 -0.23
C SER A 122 0.78 13.06 0.81
N TYR A 123 1.12 13.07 2.10
CA TYR A 123 0.19 13.14 3.21
C TYR A 123 -0.67 14.40 3.15
N GLU A 124 -0.03 15.57 2.97
CA GLU A 124 -0.71 16.86 2.88
C GLU A 124 -1.76 16.89 1.77
N LEU A 125 -1.44 16.32 0.61
CA LEU A 125 -2.40 16.18 -0.49
C LEU A 125 -3.49 15.15 -0.16
N PHE A 126 -3.09 13.97 0.34
CA PHE A 126 -4.02 12.87 0.59
C PHE A 126 -5.12 13.22 1.58
N GLN A 127 -4.77 13.91 2.67
CA GLN A 127 -5.72 14.30 3.72
C GLN A 127 -6.79 15.31 3.25
N THR A 128 -6.60 15.96 2.10
CA THR A 128 -7.63 16.86 1.53
C THR A 128 -8.87 16.11 1.03
N VAL A 129 -8.74 14.81 0.73
CA VAL A 129 -9.82 13.98 0.16
C VAL A 129 -10.18 12.78 1.05
N TYR A 130 -9.19 12.16 1.68
CA TYR A 130 -9.37 10.94 2.46
C TYR A 130 -9.32 11.24 3.96
N PRO A 131 -10.42 10.98 4.71
CA PRO A 131 -10.48 11.28 6.14
C PRO A 131 -9.63 10.32 6.99
N ASN A 132 -9.41 9.08 6.54
CA ASN A 132 -8.66 8.07 7.29
C ASN A 132 -7.18 8.13 6.93
N THR A 133 -6.44 9.04 7.55
CA THR A 133 -5.03 9.26 7.26
C THR A 133 -4.23 9.43 8.53
N ALA A 134 -3.00 8.91 8.54
CA ALA A 134 -2.10 9.00 9.67
C ALA A 134 -0.66 9.27 9.21
N TRP A 135 0.01 10.20 9.89
CA TRP A 135 1.40 10.55 9.64
C TRP A 135 2.30 10.15 10.82
N TYR A 136 3.34 9.37 10.52
CA TYR A 136 4.29 8.82 11.48
C TYR A 136 5.58 9.65 11.46
N LEU A 137 5.54 10.78 12.18
CA LEU A 137 6.60 11.80 12.25
C LEU A 137 8.01 11.29 12.60
N ASN A 138 8.11 10.17 13.31
CA ASN A 138 9.38 9.64 13.81
C ASN A 138 9.85 8.37 13.09
N VAL A 139 9.10 7.91 12.07
CA VAL A 139 9.42 6.68 11.33
C VAL A 139 9.85 7.06 9.93
N SER A 140 11.15 6.94 9.64
CA SER A 140 11.71 7.32 8.33
C SER A 140 11.23 6.41 7.20
N LYS A 141 10.97 5.12 7.46
CA LYS A 141 10.41 4.20 6.48
C LYS A 141 9.35 3.33 7.14
N LEU A 142 8.10 3.79 7.06
CA LEU A 142 6.96 3.07 7.61
C LEU A 142 6.71 1.77 6.84
N ARG A 143 6.58 0.67 7.56
CA ARG A 143 6.34 -0.69 7.04
C ARG A 143 5.05 -1.26 7.64
N LEU A 144 4.64 -2.43 7.16
CA LEU A 144 3.43 -3.09 7.66
C LEU A 144 3.61 -3.59 9.08
N ILE A 145 4.80 -4.11 9.43
CA ILE A 145 5.11 -4.55 10.79
C ILE A 145 4.95 -3.42 11.83
N ASP A 146 5.28 -2.17 11.46
CA ASP A 146 5.18 -1.01 12.35
C ASP A 146 3.74 -0.63 12.69
N ILE A 147 2.80 -0.95 11.79
CA ILE A 147 1.37 -0.60 11.91
C ILE A 147 0.48 -1.83 11.98
N LYS A 148 1.05 -2.99 12.30
CA LYS A 148 0.37 -4.29 12.22
C LYS A 148 -0.97 -4.29 12.95
N ASP A 149 -0.96 -3.87 14.21
CA ASP A 149 -2.16 -3.94 15.05
C ASP A 149 -3.27 -3.03 14.53
N VAL A 150 -2.91 -1.84 14.04
CA VAL A 150 -3.86 -0.90 13.41
C VAL A 150 -4.43 -1.48 12.11
N VAL A 151 -3.58 -2.08 11.27
CA VAL A 151 -4.02 -2.74 10.04
C VAL A 151 -4.98 -3.87 10.35
N LEU A 152 -4.63 -4.73 11.32
CA LEU A 152 -5.45 -5.83 11.79
C LEU A 152 -6.79 -5.37 12.35
N GLU A 153 -6.79 -4.30 13.14
CA GLU A 153 -8.00 -3.70 13.64
C GLU A 153 -8.87 -3.21 12.49
N ILE A 154 -8.34 -2.46 11.52
CA ILE A 154 -9.11 -1.95 10.37
C ILE A 154 -9.75 -3.08 9.55
N VAL A 155 -8.98 -4.13 9.24
CA VAL A 155 -9.49 -5.21 8.39
C VAL A 155 -10.48 -6.13 9.13
N ASN A 156 -10.42 -6.19 10.46
CA ASN A 156 -11.31 -7.03 11.29
C ASN A 156 -12.50 -6.28 11.93
N SER A 157 -12.39 -4.97 12.15
CA SER A 157 -13.40 -4.15 12.85
C SER A 157 -14.62 -3.79 12.01
N ILE A 158 -14.63 -4.11 10.71
CA ILE A 158 -15.79 -3.92 9.84
C ILE A 158 -16.51 -5.26 9.67
N ILE A 159 -17.15 -5.72 10.76
CA ILE A 159 -18.25 -6.70 10.77
C ILE A 159 -19.52 -5.94 11.11
#